data_AF-A0A4R3Z120-F1
#
_entry.id   AF-A0A4R3Z120-F1
#
_cell.length_a   1.000
_cell.length_b   1.000
_cell.length_c   1.000
_cell.angle_alpha   90.00
_cell.angle_beta   90.00
_cell.angle_gamma   90.00
#
_symmetry.space_group_name_H-M   'P 1'
#
loop_
_entity.id
_entity.type
_entity.pdbx_description
1 polymer ?
#
loop_
_entity_poly.entity_id
_entity_poly.type
_entity_poly.pdbx_seq_one_letter_code
_entity_poly.pdbx_strand_id
1 'polypeptide(L)'
;MKSPEVNRLILSIGGLICMFEAISMYNFSFMGVPALLSCIVLFIALAYFNDTLFFYIWGLFTGVIIFIPLVIALFNSSNNYIAYAVDGILSLLFISFFGFKTFKRLQIIKENKV
;
A
#
# COMPACT_ATOMS: atom_id res chain seq x y z
N MET A 1 -9.48 -26.66 2.71
CA MET A 1 -8.86 -25.31 2.82
C MET A 1 -7.96 -25.10 1.60
N LYS A 2 -8.07 -23.97 0.90
CA LYS A 2 -7.16 -23.63 -0.23
C LYS A 2 -5.75 -23.37 0.32
N SER A 3 -4.71 -23.60 -0.49
CA SER A 3 -3.32 -23.38 -0.04
C SER A 3 -3.08 -21.90 0.31
N PRO A 4 -2.14 -21.60 1.24
CA PRO A 4 -1.81 -20.21 1.62
C PRO A 4 -1.39 -19.33 0.44
N GLU A 5 -0.80 -19.92 -0.60
CA GLU A 5 -0.43 -19.26 -1.85
C GLU A 5 -1.66 -18.85 -2.65
N VAL A 6 -2.65 -19.74 -2.78
CA VAL A 6 -3.90 -19.45 -3.49
C VAL A 6 -4.69 -18.35 -2.78
N ASN A 7 -4.71 -18.33 -1.44
CA ASN A 7 -5.37 -17.24 -0.70
C ASN A 7 -4.68 -15.88 -0.91
N ARG A 8 -3.34 -15.85 -0.95
CA ARG A 8 -2.58 -14.62 -1.26
C ARG A 8 -2.85 -14.14 -2.67
N LEU A 9 -2.89 -15.05 -3.64
CA LEU A 9 -3.21 -14.71 -5.03
C LEU A 9 -4.62 -14.14 -5.16
N ILE A 10 -5.62 -14.73 -4.49
CA ILE A 10 -7.00 -14.23 -4.45
C ILE A 10 -7.04 -12.82 -3.83
N LEU A 11 -6.33 -12.58 -2.73
CA LEU A 11 -6.23 -11.26 -2.11
C LEU A 11 -5.59 -10.23 -3.05
N SER A 12 -4.53 -10.61 -3.77
CA SER A 12 -3.89 -9.73 -4.75
C SER A 12 -4.83 -9.40 -5.93
N ILE A 13 -5.55 -10.38 -6.46
CA ILE A 13 -6.52 -10.18 -7.54
C ILE A 13 -7.69 -9.31 -7.06
N GLY A 14 -8.27 -9.62 -5.90
CA GLY A 14 -9.36 -8.85 -5.31
C GLY A 14 -8.96 -7.42 -5.01
N GLY A 15 -7.75 -7.21 -4.48
CA GLY A 15 -7.19 -5.88 -4.24
C GLY A 15 -6.97 -5.07 -5.51
N LEU A 16 -6.49 -5.70 -6.59
CA LEU A 16 -6.38 -5.05 -7.90
C LEU A 16 -7.74 -4.66 -8.47
N ILE A 17 -8.74 -5.54 -8.39
CA ILE A 17 -10.12 -5.23 -8.84
C ILE A 17 -10.69 -4.06 -8.05
N CYS A 18 -10.57 -4.07 -6.72
CA CYS A 18 -11.01 -2.96 -5.86
C CYS A 18 -10.29 -1.65 -6.22
N MET A 19 -9.00 -1.72 -6.58
CA MET A 19 -8.28 -0.55 -7.07
C MET A 19 -8.85 -0.05 -8.40
N PHE A 20 -9.09 -0.90 -9.38
CA PHE A 20 -9.68 -0.47 -10.66
C PHE A 20 -11.08 0.12 -10.49
N GLU A 21 -11.88 -0.44 -9.59
CA GLU A 21 -13.20 0.09 -9.23
C GLU A 21 -13.09 1.44 -8.52
N ALA A 22 -12.12 1.62 -7.62
CA ALA A 22 -11.84 2.90 -6.99
C ALA A 22 -11.30 3.95 -7.97
N ILE A 23 -10.52 3.54 -8.98
CA ILE A 23 -10.13 4.39 -10.12
C ILE A 23 -11.41 4.83 -10.87
N SER A 24 -12.34 3.93 -11.18
CA SER A 24 -13.51 4.30 -11.99
C SER A 24 -14.57 5.10 -11.22
N MET A 25 -14.79 4.79 -9.94
CA MET A 25 -15.85 5.42 -9.12
C MET A 25 -15.41 6.71 -8.44
N TYR A 26 -14.19 6.74 -7.91
CA TYR A 26 -13.71 7.84 -7.06
C TYR A 26 -12.56 8.60 -7.71
N ASN A 27 -12.21 8.23 -8.94
CA ASN A 27 -11.13 8.80 -9.73
C ASN A 27 -9.75 8.78 -9.04
N PHE A 28 -9.53 8.05 -7.92
CA PHE A 28 -8.30 8.14 -7.11
C PHE A 28 -7.62 9.52 -7.28
N SER A 29 -8.37 10.60 -7.00
CA SER A 29 -8.19 11.86 -7.74
C SER A 29 -6.82 12.51 -7.54
N PHE A 30 -6.02 12.02 -6.59
CA PHE A 30 -4.65 12.45 -6.38
C PHE A 30 -3.61 11.35 -6.67
N MET A 31 -3.95 10.05 -6.66
CA MET A 31 -2.98 9.02 -6.99
C MET A 31 -2.59 9.08 -8.47
N GLY A 32 -1.40 9.61 -8.74
CA GLY A 32 -0.78 9.51 -10.05
C GLY A 32 -0.30 8.10 -10.38
N VAL A 33 0.16 7.93 -11.62
CA VAL A 33 0.81 6.70 -12.13
C VAL A 33 1.84 6.09 -11.14
N PRO A 34 2.67 6.86 -10.42
CA PRO A 34 3.62 6.29 -9.46
C PRO A 34 2.98 5.52 -8.30
N ALA A 35 1.85 6.00 -7.76
CA ALA A 35 1.15 5.32 -6.67
C ALA A 35 0.53 4.00 -7.14
N LEU A 36 -0.09 4.02 -8.32
CA LEU A 36 -0.67 2.82 -8.95
C LEU A 36 0.38 1.75 -9.23
N LEU A 37 1.51 2.13 -9.84
CA LEU A 37 2.63 1.21 -10.08
C LEU A 37 3.17 0.62 -8.77
N SER A 38 3.27 1.45 -7.73
CA SER A 38 3.74 1.00 -6.41
C SER A 38 2.80 -0.04 -5.80
N CYS A 39 1.47 0.17 -5.90
CA CYS A 39 0.47 -0.80 -5.48
C CYS A 39 0.54 -2.13 -6.27
N ILE A 40 0.76 -2.08 -7.58
CA ILE A 40 0.93 -3.31 -8.40
C ILE A 40 2.12 -4.13 -7.89
N VAL A 41 3.27 -3.47 -7.67
CA VAL A 41 4.45 -4.14 -7.14
C VAL A 41 4.19 -4.67 -5.73
N LEU A 42 3.41 -3.96 -4.90
CA LEU A 42 3.01 -4.42 -3.58
C LEU A 42 2.15 -5.70 -3.64
N PHE A 43 1.22 -5.80 -4.58
CA PHE A 43 0.39 -7.00 -4.77
C PHE A 43 1.17 -8.19 -5.31
N ILE A 44 2.15 -7.97 -6.18
CA ILE A 44 3.10 -8.99 -6.60
C ILE A 44 3.94 -9.44 -5.39
N ALA A 45 4.42 -8.50 -4.59
CA ALA A 45 5.17 -8.79 -3.38
C ALA A 45 4.33 -9.54 -2.33
N LEU A 46 3.02 -9.27 -2.24
CA LEU A 46 2.11 -10.04 -1.40
C LEU A 46 1.94 -11.48 -1.89
N ALA A 47 1.89 -11.70 -3.20
CA ALA A 47 1.71 -13.03 -3.77
C ALA A 47 2.94 -13.92 -3.56
N TYR A 48 4.14 -13.37 -3.76
CA TYR A 48 5.38 -14.16 -3.84
C TYR A 48 6.37 -13.91 -2.70
N PHE A 49 6.31 -12.76 -2.03
CA PHE A 49 7.37 -12.26 -1.13
C PHE A 49 6.85 -11.74 0.23
N ASN A 50 5.66 -12.16 0.67
CA ASN A 50 4.91 -11.58 1.80
C ASN A 50 5.60 -11.59 3.19
N ASP A 51 6.71 -12.31 3.35
CA ASP A 51 7.49 -12.36 4.60
C ASP A 51 8.93 -11.88 4.45
N THR A 52 9.19 -11.16 3.37
CA THR A 52 10.50 -10.55 3.10
C THR A 52 10.56 -9.11 3.60
N LEU A 53 11.78 -8.66 3.92
CA LEU A 53 12.04 -7.25 4.22
C LEU A 53 11.67 -6.34 3.03
N PHE A 54 11.84 -6.84 1.80
CA PHE A 54 11.42 -6.17 0.58
C PHE A 54 9.93 -5.85 0.59
N PHE A 55 9.07 -6.84 0.87
CA PHE A 55 7.62 -6.62 0.95
C PHE A 55 7.26 -5.56 2.00
N TYR A 56 7.89 -5.61 3.17
CA TYR A 56 7.60 -4.66 4.25
C TYR A 56 8.03 -3.23 3.92
N ILE A 57 9.25 -3.05 3.39
CA ILE A 57 9.75 -1.73 2.97
C ILE A 57 8.94 -1.20 1.80
N TRP A 58 8.58 -2.06 0.85
CA TRP A 58 7.81 -1.64 -0.32
C TRP A 58 6.39 -1.18 0.06
N GLY A 59 5.75 -1.85 1.02
CA GLY A 59 4.46 -1.42 1.55
C GLY A 59 4.52 -0.05 2.25
N LEU A 60 5.58 0.21 3.01
CA LEU A 60 5.87 1.54 3.58
C LEU A 60 6.02 2.60 2.48
N PHE A 61 6.85 2.30 1.48
CA PHE A 61 7.09 3.17 0.34
C PHE A 61 5.79 3.49 -0.43
N THR A 62 4.95 2.47 -0.64
CA THR A 62 3.63 2.61 -1.27
C THR A 62 2.76 3.59 -0.48
N GLY A 63 2.71 3.46 0.85
CA GLY A 63 1.96 4.39 1.71
C GLY A 63 2.43 5.85 1.59
N VAL A 64 3.75 6.07 1.52
CA VAL A 64 4.32 7.42 1.34
C VAL A 64 3.98 8.01 -0.03
N ILE A 65 4.08 7.22 -1.10
CA ILE A 65 3.76 7.71 -2.46
C ILE A 65 2.28 8.08 -2.58
N ILE A 66 1.39 7.38 -1.88
CA ILE A 66 -0.04 7.74 -1.83
C ILE A 66 -0.24 9.04 -1.05
N PHE A 67 0.52 9.23 0.02
CA PHE A 67 0.41 10.41 0.88
C PHE A 67 0.86 11.71 0.20
N ILE A 68 1.91 11.67 -0.63
CA ILE A 68 2.47 12.88 -1.27
C ILE A 68 1.43 13.65 -2.12
N PRO A 69 0.72 13.03 -3.07
CA PRO A 69 -0.30 13.72 -3.84
C PRO A 69 -1.47 14.22 -3.00
N LEU A 70 -1.83 13.52 -1.94
CA LEU A 70 -2.84 13.97 -0.99
C LEU A 70 -2.42 15.28 -0.31
N VAL A 71 -1.15 15.40 0.09
CA VAL A 71 -0.60 16.64 0.66
C VAL A 71 -0.62 17.76 -0.38
N ILE A 72 -0.17 17.49 -1.62
CA ILE A 72 -0.18 18.48 -2.72
C ILE A 72 -1.60 18.97 -2.97
N ALA A 73 -2.57 18.07 -3.02
CA ALA A 73 -3.96 18.40 -3.19
C ALA A 73 -4.49 19.29 -2.07
N LEU A 74 -4.12 19.01 -0.82
CA LEU A 74 -4.52 19.80 0.35
C LEU A 74 -4.02 21.24 0.22
N PHE A 75 -2.78 21.44 -0.22
CA PHE A 75 -2.25 22.77 -0.52
C PHE A 75 -2.95 23.46 -1.69
N ASN A 76 -3.38 22.70 -2.69
CA ASN A 76 -4.11 23.22 -3.85
C ASN A 76 -5.62 23.45 -3.59
N SER A 77 -6.10 23.27 -2.35
CA SER A 77 -7.50 23.49 -1.95
C SER A 77 -8.51 22.74 -2.83
N SER A 78 -8.25 21.46 -3.13
CA SER A 78 -9.20 20.65 -3.88
C SER A 78 -10.51 20.44 -3.11
N ASN A 79 -11.64 20.43 -3.81
CA ASN A 79 -12.97 20.19 -3.22
C ASN A 79 -13.33 18.70 -3.14
N ASN A 80 -12.43 17.80 -3.53
CA ASN A 80 -12.71 16.36 -3.51
C ASN A 80 -12.45 15.74 -2.11
N TYR A 81 -13.37 16.01 -1.18
CA TYR A 81 -13.35 15.49 0.20
C TYR A 81 -13.31 13.97 0.29
N ILE A 82 -13.97 13.29 -0.64
CA ILE A 82 -14.01 11.82 -0.67
C ILE A 82 -12.62 11.26 -0.98
N ALA A 83 -11.91 11.83 -1.97
CA ALA A 83 -10.55 11.41 -2.30
C ALA A 83 -9.58 11.63 -1.14
N TYR A 84 -9.68 12.73 -0.39
CA TYR A 84 -8.88 12.93 0.82
C TYR A 84 -9.10 11.85 1.87
N ALA A 85 -10.35 11.47 2.10
CA ALA A 85 -10.68 10.44 3.08
C ALA A 85 -10.13 9.08 2.65
N VAL A 86 -10.36 8.68 1.39
CA VAL A 86 -9.92 7.39 0.85
C VAL A 86 -8.39 7.28 0.82
N ASP A 87 -7.71 8.24 0.18
CA ASP A 87 -6.25 8.21 0.01
C ASP A 87 -5.55 8.42 1.37
N GLY A 88 -6.15 9.21 2.26
CA GLY A 88 -5.62 9.49 3.59
C GLY A 88 -5.70 8.27 4.50
N ILE A 89 -6.86 7.61 4.56
CA ILE A 89 -7.02 6.38 5.35
C ILE A 89 -6.10 5.29 4.79
N LEU A 90 -6.03 5.13 3.47
CA LEU A 90 -5.21 4.09 2.85
C LEU A 90 -3.71 4.30 3.08
N SER A 91 -3.21 5.53 2.90
CA SER A 91 -1.81 5.86 3.17
C SER A 91 -1.45 5.67 4.64
N LEU A 92 -2.29 6.13 5.58
CA LEU A 92 -2.09 5.94 7.01
C LEU A 92 -2.05 4.46 7.38
N LEU A 93 -2.96 3.65 6.85
CA LEU A 93 -2.97 2.20 7.08
C LEU A 93 -1.67 1.56 6.58
N PHE A 94 -1.22 1.91 5.38
CA PHE A 94 0.00 1.34 4.81
C PHE A 94 1.23 1.75 5.63
N ILE A 95 1.38 3.04 5.91
CA ILE A 95 2.52 3.55 6.69
C ILE A 95 2.56 2.91 8.07
N SER A 96 1.41 2.82 8.75
CA SER A 96 1.32 2.27 10.11
C SER A 96 1.59 0.78 10.15
N PHE A 97 0.90 0.00 9.30
CA PHE A 97 1.02 -1.45 9.26
C PHE A 97 2.41 -1.91 8.82
N PHE A 98 2.89 -1.38 7.68
CA PHE A 98 4.19 -1.75 7.15
C PHE A 98 5.34 -1.15 7.95
N GLY A 99 5.15 0.03 8.56
CA GLY A 99 6.08 0.64 9.51
C GLY A 99 6.38 -0.28 10.69
N PHE A 100 5.31 -0.73 11.35
CA PHE A 100 5.43 -1.66 12.47
C PHE A 100 6.09 -3.00 12.06
N LYS A 101 5.66 -3.59 10.94
CA LYS A 101 6.24 -4.85 10.43
C LYS A 101 7.71 -4.72 10.08
N THR A 102 8.10 -3.63 9.43
CA THR A 102 9.50 -3.33 9.09
C THR A 102 10.34 -3.20 10.35
N PHE A 103 9.89 -2.41 11.32
CA PHE A 103 10.57 -2.22 12.60
C PHE A 103 10.80 -3.56 13.33
N LYS A 104 9.74 -4.37 13.47
CA LYS A 104 9.82 -5.67 14.12
C LYS A 104 10.81 -6.60 13.42
N ARG A 105 10.81 -6.62 12.08
CA ARG A 105 11.73 -7.47 11.31
C ARG A 105 13.18 -7.03 11.47
N LEU A 106 13.45 -5.73 11.51
CA LEU A 106 14.78 -5.19 11.75
C LEU A 106 15.31 -5.51 13.15
N GLN A 107 14.46 -5.48 14.18
CA GLN A 107 14.85 -5.89 15.54
C GLN A 107 15.29 -7.36 15.58
N ILE A 108 14.51 -8.27 14.99
CA ILE A 108 14.85 -9.70 14.92
C ILE A 108 16.19 -9.92 14.20
N ILE A 109 16.43 -9.22 13.09
CA ILE A 109 17.70 -9.31 12.36
C ILE A 109 18.87 -8.81 13.21
N LYS A 110 18.66 -7.77 14.02
CA LYS A 110 19.67 -7.24 14.92
C LYS A 110 19.99 -8.22 16.05
N GLU A 111 18.97 -8.82 16.68
CA GLU A 111 19.13 -9.80 17.76
C GLU A 111 19.85 -11.07 17.29
N ASN A 112 19.54 -11.58 16.09
CA ASN A 112 20.20 -12.77 15.53
C ASN A 112 21.65 -12.55 15.07
N LYS A 113 22.13 -11.29 15.05
CA LYS A 113 23.51 -10.94 14.70
C LYS A 113 24.40 -10.72 15.93
N VAL A 114 23.82 -10.74 17.13
CA VAL A 114 24.52 -10.69 18.42
C VAL A 114 24.67 -12.12 18.93
#